data_AF-A0A831UKN0-F1
#
_entry.id   AF-A0A831UKN0-F1
#
_cell.length_a   1.000
_cell.length_b   1.000
_cell.length_c   1.000
_cell.angle_alpha   90.00
_cell.angle_beta   90.00
_cell.angle_gamma   90.00
#
_symmetry.space_group_name_H-M   'P 1'
#
loop_
_entity.id
_entity.type
_entity.pdbx_description
1 polymer ?
#
loop_
_entity_poly.entity_id
_entity_poly.type
_entity_poly.pdbx_seq_one_letter_code
_entity_poly.pdbx_strand_id
1 'polypeptide(L)'
;MARFSNIETGPGELAALCDEIVALAAELDCRVEGPVLDVKDRQSLERAAIALATENALPLAQTVAELMEAQIVSIDQVIIDGCKWNQDPETRAAQPDIRSLTCTAEVTVRYIFAVPSR
;
A
#
# COMPACT_ATOMS: atom_id res chain seq x y z
N MET A 1 5.87 -9.24 -22.31
CA MET A 1 5.30 -9.62 -21.00
C MET A 1 6.45 -9.76 -20.02
N ALA A 2 6.29 -9.33 -18.77
CA ALA A 2 7.34 -9.50 -17.76
C ALA A 2 7.48 -11.00 -17.41
N ARG A 3 8.72 -11.50 -17.30
CA ARG A 3 9.04 -12.93 -17.11
C ARG A 3 8.30 -13.56 -15.92
N PHE A 4 8.00 -12.77 -14.89
CA PHE A 4 7.40 -13.21 -13.63
C PHE A 4 5.97 -12.69 -13.44
N SER A 5 5.20 -12.47 -14.52
CA SER A 5 3.88 -11.83 -14.43
C SER A 5 2.77 -12.72 -13.86
N ASN A 6 3.00 -14.02 -13.68
CA ASN A 6 2.03 -14.92 -13.08
C ASN A 6 2.11 -14.80 -11.54
N ILE A 7 0.99 -14.46 -10.89
CA ILE A 7 0.95 -14.28 -9.42
C ILE A 7 1.21 -15.59 -8.66
N GLU A 8 0.82 -16.74 -9.22
CA GLU A 8 0.98 -18.04 -8.56
C GLU A 8 2.37 -18.62 -8.75
N THR A 9 2.93 -18.55 -9.96
CA THR A 9 4.23 -19.18 -10.30
C THR A 9 5.40 -18.21 -10.29
N GLY A 10 5.16 -16.93 -10.53
CA GLY A 10 6.17 -15.88 -10.62
C GLY A 10 7.06 -15.74 -9.37
N PRO A 11 6.53 -15.85 -8.14
CA PRO A 11 7.36 -15.83 -6.94
C PRO A 11 8.35 -17.01 -6.86
N GLY A 12 7.91 -18.21 -7.22
CA GLY A 12 8.79 -19.39 -7.24
C GLY A 12 9.85 -19.29 -8.33
N GLU A 13 9.47 -18.79 -9.50
CA GLU A 13 10.40 -18.56 -10.62
C GLU A 13 11.44 -17.48 -10.31
N LEU A 14 11.07 -16.41 -9.61
CA LEU A 14 12.02 -15.38 -9.17
C LEU A 14 12.99 -15.92 -8.10
N ALA A 15 12.48 -16.70 -7.14
CA ALA A 15 13.31 -17.32 -6.12
C ALA A 15 14.36 -18.25 -6.73
N ALA A 16 13.95 -19.11 -7.67
CA ALA A 16 14.87 -20.00 -8.38
C ALA A 16 15.97 -19.23 -9.13
N LEU A 17 15.63 -18.11 -9.78
CA LEU A 17 16.64 -17.27 -10.44
C LEU A 17 17.61 -16.64 -9.42
N CYS A 18 17.13 -16.23 -8.25
CA CYS A 18 18.01 -15.71 -7.20
C CYS A 18 18.98 -16.78 -6.71
N ASP A 19 18.51 -18.02 -6.53
CA ASP A 19 19.36 -19.15 -6.13
C ASP A 19 20.44 -19.45 -7.19
N GLU A 20 20.08 -19.42 -8.49
CA GLU A 20 21.03 -19.58 -9.60
C GLU A 20 22.11 -18.48 -9.60
N ILE A 21 21.72 -17.22 -9.37
CA ILE A 21 22.66 -16.08 -9.32
C ILE A 21 23.62 -16.22 -8.12
N VAL A 22 23.11 -16.66 -6.97
CA VAL A 22 23.94 -16.90 -5.77
C VAL A 22 24.93 -18.03 -6.03
N ALA A 23 24.51 -19.12 -6.67
CA ALA A 23 25.39 -20.23 -7.03
C ALA A 23 26.49 -19.77 -8.00
N LEU A 24 26.13 -19.04 -9.05
CA LEU A 24 27.09 -18.50 -10.02
C LEU A 24 28.09 -17.53 -9.38
N ALA A 25 27.63 -16.70 -8.46
CA ALA A 25 28.51 -15.77 -7.77
C ALA A 25 29.48 -16.46 -6.81
N ALA A 26 29.06 -17.57 -6.19
CA ALA A 26 29.96 -18.39 -5.39
C ALA A 26 31.08 -19.03 -6.23
N GLU A 27 30.79 -19.43 -7.48
CA GLU A 27 31.81 -19.94 -8.42
C GLU A 27 32.81 -18.86 -8.85
N LEU A 28 32.37 -17.60 -8.93
CA LEU A 28 33.16 -16.47 -9.42
C LEU A 28 33.80 -15.62 -8.30
N ASP A 29 33.65 -16.03 -7.04
CA ASP A 29 34.08 -15.27 -5.85
C ASP A 29 33.53 -13.83 -5.80
N CYS A 30 32.28 -13.68 -6.26
CA CYS A 30 31.57 -12.41 -6.33
C CYS A 30 30.61 -12.25 -5.14
N ARG A 31 30.44 -11.01 -4.67
CA ARG A 31 29.39 -10.68 -3.71
C ARG A 31 28.11 -10.28 -4.44
N VAL A 32 27.01 -10.95 -4.12
CA VAL A 32 25.67 -10.62 -4.63
C VAL A 32 24.87 -9.92 -3.55
N GLU A 33 24.15 -8.89 -3.95
CA GLU A 33 23.14 -8.23 -3.14
C GLU A 33 21.75 -8.64 -3.64
N GLY A 34 20.79 -8.76 -2.71
CA GLY A 34 19.43 -9.18 -3.06
C GLY A 34 18.75 -8.19 -4.03
N PRO A 35 17.73 -8.67 -4.79
CA PRO A 35 17.00 -7.81 -5.71
C PRO A 35 16.24 -6.72 -4.96
N VAL A 36 16.17 -5.53 -5.56
CA VAL A 36 15.31 -4.43 -5.11
C VAL A 36 13.92 -4.68 -5.67
N LEU A 37 12.93 -4.87 -4.79
CA LEU A 37 11.53 -5.01 -5.19
C LEU A 37 10.85 -3.65 -5.10
N ASP A 38 10.34 -3.19 -6.24
CA ASP A 38 9.67 -1.90 -6.34
C ASP A 38 8.44 -2.01 -7.24
N VAL A 39 7.52 -1.07 -7.06
CA VAL A 39 6.34 -0.92 -7.89
C VAL A 39 6.63 0.05 -9.04
N LYS A 40 6.15 -0.30 -10.23
CA LYS A 40 6.37 0.51 -11.44
C LYS A 40 5.80 1.92 -11.32
N ASP A 41 4.69 2.08 -10.58
CA ASP A 41 3.99 3.35 -10.43
C ASP A 41 3.54 3.53 -8.97
N ARG A 42 4.46 4.04 -8.14
CA ARG A 42 4.20 4.37 -6.74
C ARG A 42 3.11 5.42 -6.59
N GLN A 43 3.17 6.48 -7.39
CA GLN A 43 2.28 7.62 -7.26
C GLN A 43 0.82 7.23 -7.50
N SER A 44 0.56 6.35 -8.47
CA SER A 44 -0.80 5.85 -8.71
C SER A 44 -1.31 4.99 -7.56
N LEU A 45 -0.47 4.17 -6.95
CA LEU A 45 -0.85 3.34 -5.80
C LEU A 45 -1.10 4.19 -4.55
N GLU A 46 -0.29 5.21 -4.29
CA GLU A 46 -0.48 6.14 -3.18
C GLU A 46 -1.80 6.92 -3.33
N ARG A 47 -2.10 7.39 -4.54
CA ARG A 47 -3.39 8.05 -4.84
C ARG A 47 -4.56 7.11 -4.62
N ALA A 48 -4.44 5.85 -5.04
CA ALA A 48 -5.47 4.84 -4.81
C ALA A 48 -5.67 4.56 -3.31
N ALA A 49 -4.59 4.46 -2.54
CA ALA A 49 -4.66 4.27 -1.09
C ALA A 49 -5.33 5.46 -0.39
N ILE A 50 -5.01 6.70 -0.78
CA ILE A 50 -5.63 7.92 -0.25
C ILE A 50 -7.12 7.97 -0.57
N ALA A 51 -7.50 7.65 -1.82
CA ALA A 51 -8.90 7.60 -2.22
C ALA A 51 -9.69 6.59 -1.37
N LEU A 52 -9.15 5.38 -1.23
CA LEU A 52 -9.76 4.34 -0.41
C LEU A 52 -9.88 4.74 1.07
N ALA A 53 -8.83 5.35 1.65
CA ALA A 53 -8.86 5.85 3.02
C ALA A 53 -9.93 6.93 3.22
N THR A 54 -10.08 7.82 2.22
CA THR A 54 -11.10 8.88 2.24
C THR A 54 -12.51 8.30 2.15
N GLU A 55 -12.73 7.32 1.27
CA GLU A 55 -14.02 6.62 1.14
C GLU A 55 -14.41 5.88 2.42
N ASN A 56 -13.44 5.23 3.07
CA ASN A 56 -13.64 4.49 4.31
C ASN A 56 -13.98 5.39 5.51
N ALA A 57 -13.72 6.70 5.45
CA ALA A 57 -14.07 7.63 6.52
C ALA A 57 -15.59 7.92 6.59
N LEU A 58 -16.31 7.83 5.46
CA LEU A 58 -17.72 8.21 5.39
C LEU A 58 -18.65 7.30 6.20
N PRO A 59 -18.57 5.95 6.11
CA PRO A 59 -19.46 5.08 6.88
C PRO A 59 -19.38 5.32 8.39
N LEU A 60 -18.17 5.55 8.91
CA LEU A 60 -17.96 5.86 10.33
C LEU A 60 -18.63 7.18 10.72
N ALA A 61 -18.49 8.23 9.90
CA ALA A 61 -19.15 9.50 10.14
C ALA A 61 -20.68 9.39 10.08
N GLN A 62 -21.23 8.56 9.20
CA GLN A 62 -22.66 8.30 9.11
C GLN A 62 -23.19 7.60 10.37
N THR A 63 -22.48 6.58 10.86
CA THR A 63 -22.84 5.91 12.12
C THR A 63 -22.86 6.89 13.30
N VAL A 64 -21.90 7.83 13.36
CA VAL A 64 -21.88 8.87 14.39
C VAL A 64 -23.03 9.85 14.22
N ALA A 65 -23.36 10.25 12.99
CA ALA A 65 -24.50 11.13 12.70
C ALA A 65 -25.82 10.51 13.17
N GLU A 66 -26.05 9.23 12.85
CA GLU A 66 -27.23 8.47 13.25
C GLU A 66 -27.36 8.40 14.77
N LEU A 67 -26.26 8.11 15.48
CA LEU A 67 -26.22 8.07 16.94
C LEU A 67 -26.58 9.42 17.57
N MET A 68 -26.25 10.53 16.91
CA MET A 68 -26.51 11.89 17.36
C MET A 68 -27.88 12.44 16.90
N GLU A 69 -28.70 11.63 16.22
CA GLU A 69 -29.92 12.08 15.54
C GLU A 69 -29.67 13.29 14.60
N ALA A 70 -28.48 13.34 14.00
CA ALA A 70 -28.04 14.40 13.11
C ALA A 70 -27.82 13.86 11.68
N GLN A 71 -27.62 14.78 10.74
CA GLN A 71 -27.21 14.45 9.38
C GLN A 71 -25.91 15.15 9.02
N ILE A 72 -25.07 14.48 8.22
CA ILE A 72 -23.89 15.10 7.61
C ILE A 72 -24.38 16.09 6.56
N VAL A 73 -24.01 17.36 6.71
CA VAL A 73 -24.39 18.43 5.79
C VAL A 73 -23.31 18.68 4.75
N SER A 74 -22.06 18.70 5.19
CA SER A 74 -20.92 18.96 4.34
C SER A 74 -19.63 18.41 4.95
N ILE A 75 -18.61 18.33 4.10
CA ILE A 75 -17.22 18.10 4.52
C ILE A 75 -16.60 19.48 4.71
N ASP A 76 -16.01 19.71 5.89
CA ASP A 76 -15.25 20.94 6.20
C ASP A 76 -13.84 20.82 5.64
N GLN A 77 -13.19 19.70 5.92
CA GLN A 77 -11.78 19.52 5.64
C GLN A 77 -11.43 18.05 5.39
N VAL A 78 -10.49 17.83 4.47
CA VAL A 78 -9.78 16.56 4.29
C VAL A 78 -8.30 16.82 4.44
N ILE A 79 -7.64 16.10 5.35
CA ILE A 79 -6.21 16.18 5.62
C ILE A 79 -5.61 14.81 5.33
N ILE A 80 -4.55 14.78 4.52
CA ILE A 80 -3.77 13.57 4.29
C ILE A 80 -2.61 13.62 5.28
N ASP A 81 -2.69 12.82 6.34
CA ASP A 81 -1.71 12.82 7.44
C ASP A 81 -0.43 12.09 7.06
N GLY A 82 -0.53 11.10 6.17
CA GLY A 82 0.63 10.44 5.61
C GLY A 82 0.30 9.29 4.67
N CYS A 83 1.33 8.85 3.95
CA CYS A 83 1.31 7.65 3.16
C CYS A 83 2.59 6.87 3.46
N LYS A 84 2.45 5.63 3.93
CA LYS A 84 3.55 4.80 4.41
C LYS A 84 3.57 3.49 3.66
N TRP A 85 4.77 3.05 3.32
CA TRP A 85 5.03 1.72 2.81
C TRP A 85 5.55 0.85 3.96
N ASN A 86 5.06 -0.38 4.07
CA ASN A 86 5.41 -1.30 5.17
C ASN A 86 6.84 -1.85 5.08
N GLN A 87 7.44 -1.81 3.90
CA GLN A 87 8.87 -2.00 3.68
C GLN A 87 9.36 -0.79 2.90
N ASP A 88 10.54 -0.26 3.28
CA ASP A 88 11.22 0.66 2.39
C ASP A 88 11.60 -0.14 1.14
N PRO A 89 11.13 0.24 -0.06
CA PRO A 89 11.47 -0.46 -1.30
C PRO A 89 12.98 -0.51 -1.59
N GLU A 90 13.81 0.27 -0.89
CA GLU A 90 15.27 0.14 -0.93
C GLU A 90 15.84 -0.96 0.00
N THR A 91 15.00 -1.60 0.81
CA THR A 91 15.43 -2.65 1.74
C THR A 91 15.78 -3.92 0.98
N ARG A 92 17.07 -4.17 0.85
CA ARG A 92 17.61 -5.38 0.24
C ARG A 92 17.49 -6.54 1.23
N ALA A 93 16.45 -7.36 1.08
CA ALA A 93 16.34 -8.62 1.79
C ALA A 93 17.10 -9.72 1.03
N ALA A 94 17.73 -10.64 1.76
CA ALA A 94 18.40 -11.80 1.17
C ALA A 94 17.42 -12.76 0.46
N GLN A 95 16.13 -12.70 0.81
CA GLN A 95 15.06 -13.39 0.11
C GLN A 95 13.96 -12.41 -0.28
N PRO A 96 13.49 -12.44 -1.55
CA PRO A 96 12.40 -11.60 -2.01
C PRO A 96 11.07 -12.09 -1.43
N ASP A 97 10.48 -11.34 -0.50
CA ASP A 97 9.07 -11.53 -0.14
C ASP A 97 8.19 -10.63 -1.02
N ILE A 98 7.78 -11.18 -2.17
CA ILE A 98 6.91 -10.49 -3.13
C ILE A 98 5.53 -10.18 -2.54
N ARG A 99 5.13 -10.84 -1.44
CA ARG A 99 3.76 -10.78 -0.90
C ARG A 99 3.51 -9.64 0.07
N SER A 100 4.49 -8.76 0.32
CA SER A 100 4.34 -7.78 1.40
C SER A 100 4.77 -6.36 1.07
N LEU A 101 4.65 -5.88 -0.18
CA LEU A 101 4.71 -4.43 -0.42
C LEU A 101 3.31 -3.81 -0.29
N THR A 102 3.02 -3.25 0.88
CA THR A 102 1.74 -2.64 1.22
C THR A 102 1.89 -1.13 1.36
N CYS A 103 1.03 -0.38 0.67
CA CYS A 103 0.87 1.05 0.83
C CYS A 103 -0.30 1.32 1.78
N THR A 104 -0.09 2.13 2.82
CA THR A 104 -1.12 2.55 3.77
C THR A 104 -1.20 4.07 3.79
N ALA A 105 -2.37 4.60 3.48
CA ALA A 105 -2.66 6.03 3.59
C ALA A 105 -3.46 6.31 4.87
N GLU A 106 -3.13 7.42 5.51
CA GLU A 106 -3.81 7.93 6.70
C GLU A 106 -4.45 9.28 6.32
N VAL A 107 -5.77 9.37 6.51
CA VAL A 107 -6.57 10.53 6.12
C VAL A 107 -7.51 10.89 7.26
N THR A 108 -7.51 12.16 7.63
CA THR A 108 -8.47 12.75 8.56
C THR A 108 -9.53 13.53 7.77
N VAL A 109 -10.79 13.14 7.90
CA VAL A 109 -11.93 13.87 7.30
C VAL A 109 -12.77 14.50 8.40
N ARG A 110 -12.98 15.81 8.30
CA ARG A 110 -13.84 16.56 9.21
C ARG A 110 -15.20 16.82 8.55
N TYR A 111 -16.25 16.34 9.20
CA TYR A 111 -17.63 16.52 8.78
C TYR A 111 -18.35 17.56 9.65
N ILE A 112 -19.29 18.29 9.03
CA ILE A 112 -20.21 19.18 9.73
C ILE A 112 -21.56 18.48 9.80
N PHE A 113 -22.09 18.39 11.03
CA PHE A 113 -23.39 17.80 11.30
C PHE A 113 -24.42 18.90 11.59
N ALA A 114 -25.68 18.66 11.20
CA ALA A 114 -26.81 19.48 11.62
C ALA A 114 -27.94 18.59 12.14
N VAL A 115 -28.60 19.05 13.20
CA VAL A 115 -29.82 18.41 13.70
C VAL A 115 -30.99 18.89 12.83
N PRO A 116 -31.80 17.98 12.26
CA PRO A 116 -32.99 18.39 11.53
C PRO A 116 -33.95 19.09 12.49
N SER A 117 -34.21 20.38 12.25
CA SER A 117 -35.22 21.14 12.97
C SER A 117 -36.61 20.55 12.67
N ARG A 118 -37.24 19.97 13.70
CA ARG A 118 -38.63 19.46 13.65
C ARG A 118 -39.64 20.57 13.40
#